data_AF-A0A7V8NMW6-F1
#
_entry.id   AF-A0A7V8NMW6-F1
#
_cell.length_a   1.000
_cell.length_b   1.000
_cell.length_c   1.000
_cell.angle_alpha   90.00
_cell.angle_beta   90.00
_cell.angle_gamma   90.00
#
_symmetry.space_group_name_H-M   'P 1'
#
loop_
_entity.id
_entity.type
_entity.pdbx_description
1 polymer ?
#
loop_
_entity_poly.entity_id
_entity_poly.type
_entity_poly.pdbx_seq_one_letter_code
_entity_poly.pdbx_strand_id
1 'polypeptide(L)'
;AGFFAGYRKTILQPGEIIVSIRIPKPLPDFVRFYKVAKRKLDDISTVAACLALSLDSGGRVTKARFAYGGVAATPLRTYEAEQAVEGRRWSTSAARRAQEEISRALRPISDYRGSAEYRLALARSLVEKFAWETLEEAA
;
A
#
# COMPACT_ATOMS: atom_id res chain seq x y z
N ALA A 1 9.81 -7.78 0.31
CA ALA A 1 9.67 -7.32 1.70
C ALA A 1 10.19 -8.42 2.63
N GLY A 2 11.50 -8.58 2.76
CA GLY A 2 12.11 -9.77 3.40
C GLY A 2 12.50 -9.61 4.87
N PHE A 3 12.44 -8.40 5.43
CA PHE A 3 12.94 -8.12 6.78
C PHE A 3 12.00 -8.58 7.90
N PHE A 4 10.69 -8.47 7.70
CA PHE A 4 9.68 -8.87 8.68
C PHE A 4 9.32 -10.34 8.46
N ALA A 5 9.69 -11.20 9.41
CA ALA A 5 9.45 -12.65 9.34
C ALA A 5 8.10 -13.07 9.96
N GLY A 6 7.42 -12.15 10.67
CA GLY A 6 6.13 -12.40 11.28
C GLY A 6 5.77 -11.35 12.33
N TYR A 7 4.64 -11.53 13.02
CA TYR A 7 4.24 -10.65 14.11
C TYR A 7 5.32 -10.64 15.21
N ARG A 8 5.84 -9.44 15.52
CA ARG A 8 6.95 -9.23 16.47
C ARG A 8 8.24 -10.00 16.12
N LYS A 9 8.44 -10.38 14.86
CA LYS A 9 9.62 -11.11 14.39
C LYS A 9 10.27 -10.43 13.19
N THR A 10 11.58 -10.28 13.25
CA THR A 10 12.43 -9.80 12.14
C THR A 10 13.47 -10.86 11.82
N ILE A 11 14.24 -10.66 10.75
CA ILE A 11 15.37 -11.55 10.40
C ILE A 11 16.67 -11.23 11.16
N LEU A 12 16.70 -10.20 12.01
CA LEU A 12 17.90 -9.81 12.77
C LEU A 12 18.39 -10.95 13.65
N GLN A 13 19.70 -11.18 13.62
CA GLN A 13 20.42 -12.07 14.51
C GLN A 13 20.85 -11.35 15.81
N PRO A 14 21.16 -12.09 16.89
CA PRO A 14 21.69 -11.50 18.11
C PRO A 14 22.93 -10.62 17.85
N GLY A 15 22.93 -9.40 18.36
CA GLY A 15 24.02 -8.43 18.19
C GLY A 15 23.95 -7.60 16.89
N GLU A 16 23.03 -7.92 15.96
CA GLU A 16 22.85 -7.09 14.76
C GLU A 16 22.05 -5.81 15.07
N ILE A 17 22.42 -4.73 14.36
CA ILE A 17 21.73 -3.45 14.39
C ILE A 17 21.45 -2.96 12.97
N ILE A 18 20.31 -2.29 12.77
CA ILE A 18 20.00 -1.64 11.49
C ILE A 18 20.78 -0.34 11.42
N VAL A 19 21.70 -0.23 10.46
CA VAL A 19 22.57 0.95 10.30
C VAL A 19 22.13 1.90 9.19
N SER A 20 21.42 1.41 8.17
CA SER A 20 20.99 2.25 7.05
C SER A 20 19.81 1.65 6.29
N ILE A 21 19.12 2.50 5.53
CA ILE A 21 18.12 2.13 4.54
C ILE A 21 18.51 2.81 3.23
N ARG A 22 18.47 2.06 2.12
CA ARG A 22 18.77 2.59 0.78
C ARG A 22 17.48 2.71 -0.03
N ILE A 23 17.19 3.93 -0.48
CA ILE A 23 16.05 4.23 -1.36
C ILE A 23 16.62 4.53 -2.75
N PRO A 24 16.41 3.65 -3.75
CA PRO A 24 16.95 3.85 -5.09
C PRO A 24 16.23 4.98 -5.81
N LYS A 25 16.97 5.69 -6.67
CA LYS A 25 16.44 6.68 -7.63
C LYS A 25 16.31 6.06 -9.03
N PRO A 26 15.44 6.59 -9.91
CA PRO A 26 14.49 7.68 -9.63
C PRO A 26 13.39 7.24 -8.67
N LEU A 27 12.81 8.22 -7.97
CA LEU A 27 11.61 7.98 -7.18
C LEU A 27 10.42 7.75 -8.14
N PRO A 28 9.36 7.04 -7.70
CA PRO A 28 8.14 6.92 -8.49
C PRO A 28 7.53 8.30 -8.78
N ASP A 29 6.87 8.44 -9.92
CA ASP A 29 6.24 9.69 -10.36
C ASP A 29 5.14 10.11 -9.38
N PHE A 30 4.38 9.13 -8.90
CA PHE A 30 3.36 9.33 -7.88
C PHE A 30 3.68 8.52 -6.64
N VAL A 31 3.65 9.16 -5.49
CA VAL A 31 3.71 8.53 -4.17
C VAL A 31 2.72 9.23 -3.25
N ARG A 32 1.86 8.47 -2.57
CA ARG A 32 1.00 8.99 -1.50
C ARG A 32 1.01 8.04 -0.31
N PHE A 33 1.03 8.63 0.88
CA PHE A 33 0.88 7.91 2.14
C PHE A 33 -0.42 8.34 2.82
N TYR A 34 -1.22 7.36 3.21
CA TYR A 34 -2.49 7.58 3.88
C TYR A 34 -2.44 6.93 5.25
N LYS A 35 -2.73 7.73 6.27
CA LYS A 35 -2.93 7.29 7.65
C LYS A 35 -4.40 7.49 8.02
N VAL A 36 -5.09 6.39 8.30
CA VAL A 36 -6.46 6.43 8.82
C VAL A 36 -6.45 5.95 10.26
N ALA A 37 -6.95 6.78 11.17
CA ALA A 37 -7.09 6.51 12.60
C ALA A 37 -8.35 7.19 13.13
N LYS A 38 -8.75 6.90 14.37
CA LYS A 38 -9.97 7.48 14.98
C LYS A 38 -9.80 8.97 15.25
N ARG A 39 -8.59 9.39 15.66
CA ARG A 39 -8.24 10.78 15.88
C ARG A 39 -7.24 11.24 14.82
N LYS A 40 -7.33 12.52 14.44
CA LYS A 40 -6.51 13.11 13.38
C LYS A 40 -5.03 13.19 13.76
N LEU A 41 -4.74 13.47 15.03
CA LEU A 41 -3.39 13.67 15.56
C LEU A 41 -3.14 12.66 16.68
N ASP A 42 -1.86 12.28 16.84
CA ASP A 42 -1.36 11.40 17.90
C ASP A 42 -2.18 10.11 18.13
N ASP A 43 -2.42 9.38 17.03
CA ASP A 43 -3.14 8.11 17.07
C ASP A 43 -2.44 7.02 16.25
N ILE A 44 -2.63 5.77 16.64
CA ILE A 44 -2.11 4.61 15.93
C ILE A 44 -3.02 4.30 14.75
N SER A 45 -2.43 4.07 13.58
CA SER A 45 -3.18 3.77 12.35
C SER A 45 -4.09 2.55 12.53
N THR A 46 -5.37 2.71 12.22
CA THR A 46 -6.26 1.56 11.91
C THR A 46 -5.81 0.94 10.59
N VAL A 47 -5.61 1.75 9.56
CA VAL A 47 -4.96 1.34 8.30
C VAL A 47 -3.95 2.40 7.90
N ALA A 48 -2.76 1.96 7.52
CA ALA A 48 -1.78 2.78 6.81
C ALA A 48 -1.62 2.21 5.40
N ALA A 49 -1.57 3.07 4.38
CA ALA A 49 -1.31 2.66 3.01
C ALA A 49 -0.26 3.58 2.39
N CYS A 50 0.72 3.00 1.71
CA CYS A 50 1.67 3.71 0.86
C CYS A 50 1.52 3.15 -0.55
N LEU A 51 1.08 4.01 -1.47
CA LEU A 51 0.81 3.66 -2.86
C LEU A 51 1.72 4.49 -3.75
N ALA A 52 2.38 3.83 -4.69
CA ALA A 52 3.28 4.48 -5.63
C ALA A 52 3.21 3.89 -7.03
N LEU A 53 3.32 4.76 -8.04
CA LEU A 53 3.31 4.40 -9.45
C LEU A 53 4.43 5.13 -10.19
N SER A 54 4.99 4.45 -11.19
CA SER A 54 5.75 5.06 -12.27
C SER A 54 5.00 4.86 -13.58
N LEU A 55 4.96 5.90 -14.42
CA LEU A 55 4.28 5.88 -15.72
C LEU A 55 5.29 6.03 -16.87
N ASP A 56 4.94 5.50 -18.04
CA ASP A 56 5.59 5.87 -19.30
C ASP A 56 4.96 7.14 -19.90
N SER A 57 5.51 7.61 -21.01
CA SER A 57 5.00 8.79 -21.73
C SER A 57 3.59 8.61 -22.29
N GLY A 58 3.06 7.39 -22.35
CA GLY A 58 1.68 7.06 -22.75
C GLY A 58 0.73 6.90 -21.57
N GLY A 59 1.18 7.18 -20.33
CA GLY A 59 0.40 7.02 -19.11
C GLY A 59 0.18 5.55 -18.70
N ARG A 60 1.00 4.62 -19.19
CA ARG A 60 0.97 3.22 -18.75
C ARG A 60 1.82 3.03 -17.52
N VAL A 61 1.30 2.25 -16.58
CA VAL A 61 2.01 1.91 -15.35
C VAL A 61 3.20 1.01 -15.68
N THR A 62 4.42 1.52 -15.52
CA THR A 62 5.65 0.74 -15.68
C THR A 62 6.03 0.01 -14.40
N LYS A 63 5.61 0.55 -13.24
CA LYS A 63 5.87 -0.03 -11.93
C LYS A 63 4.82 0.41 -10.93
N ALA A 64 4.33 -0.52 -10.11
CA ALA A 64 3.40 -0.24 -9.02
C ALA A 64 3.92 -0.78 -7.70
N ARG A 65 3.76 -0.02 -6.61
CA ARG A 65 4.10 -0.45 -5.26
C ARG A 65 2.96 -0.11 -4.31
N PHE A 66 2.24 -1.13 -3.85
CA PHE A 66 1.10 -0.98 -2.94
C PHE A 66 1.40 -1.71 -1.64
N ALA A 67 1.62 -0.95 -0.58
CA ALA A 67 1.98 -1.46 0.74
C ALA A 67 1.01 -0.98 1.81
N TYR A 68 0.69 -1.86 2.76
CA TYR A 68 -0.27 -1.63 3.81
C TYR A 68 0.27 -2.00 5.20
N GLY A 69 -0.20 -1.27 6.21
CA GLY A 69 -0.02 -1.58 7.62
C GLY A 69 -1.37 -1.65 8.34
N GLY A 70 -1.44 -2.44 9.42
CA GLY A 70 -2.69 -2.65 10.18
C GLY A 70 -3.68 -3.62 9.52
N VAL A 71 -3.28 -4.32 8.45
CA VAL A 71 -4.15 -5.26 7.71
C VAL A 71 -3.62 -6.70 7.69
N ALA A 72 -2.46 -6.94 8.30
CA ALA A 72 -1.80 -8.23 8.42
C ALA A 72 -0.83 -8.23 9.62
N ALA A 73 -0.25 -9.39 9.93
CA ALA A 73 0.73 -9.58 11.01
C ALA A 73 2.03 -8.75 10.82
N THR A 74 2.37 -8.45 9.57
CA THR A 74 3.52 -7.65 9.14
C THR A 74 3.06 -6.56 8.16
N PRO A 75 3.87 -5.52 7.90
CA PRO A 75 3.66 -4.68 6.73
C PRO A 75 3.60 -5.55 5.47
N LEU A 76 2.56 -5.39 4.67
CA LEU A 76 2.23 -6.27 3.57
C LEU A 76 2.21 -5.50 2.26
N ARG A 77 2.88 -6.04 1.24
CA ARG A 77 2.70 -5.61 -0.14
C ARG A 77 1.71 -6.50 -0.85
N THR A 78 0.81 -5.91 -1.62
CA THR A 78 -0.20 -6.63 -2.41
C THR A 78 0.30 -6.77 -3.85
N TYR A 79 1.15 -7.78 -4.09
CA TYR A 79 1.82 -7.98 -5.39
C TYR A 79 0.82 -8.24 -6.52
N GLU A 80 -0.26 -8.96 -6.24
CA GLU A 80 -1.33 -9.26 -7.19
C GLU A 80 -2.02 -7.97 -7.66
N ALA A 81 -2.25 -7.04 -6.73
CA ALA A 81 -2.84 -5.73 -7.06
C ALA A 81 -1.87 -4.83 -7.84
N GLU A 82 -0.57 -4.92 -7.56
CA GLU A 82 0.46 -4.23 -8.35
C GLU A 82 0.49 -4.80 -9.79
N GLN A 83 0.51 -6.12 -9.96
CA GLN A 83 0.47 -6.79 -11.26
C GLN A 83 -0.81 -6.51 -12.04
N ALA A 84 -1.95 -6.34 -11.35
CA ALA A 84 -3.23 -6.03 -11.98
C ALA A 84 -3.23 -4.68 -12.71
N VAL A 85 -2.30 -3.76 -12.38
CA VAL A 85 -2.20 -2.42 -12.97
C VAL A 85 -0.96 -2.22 -13.84
N GLU A 86 0.15 -2.91 -13.56
CA GLU A 86 1.37 -2.85 -14.38
C GLU A 86 1.09 -3.24 -15.85
N GLY A 87 1.69 -2.50 -16.78
CA GLY A 87 1.49 -2.63 -18.24
C GLY A 87 0.19 -2.00 -18.78
N ARG A 88 -0.71 -1.56 -17.91
CA ARG A 88 -1.99 -0.93 -18.30
C ARG A 88 -1.93 0.58 -18.18
N ARG A 89 -2.77 1.28 -18.96
CA ARG A 89 -2.99 2.72 -18.78
C ARG A 89 -3.59 2.97 -17.40
N TRP A 90 -3.00 3.90 -16.64
CA TRP A 90 -3.57 4.29 -15.35
C TRP A 90 -4.94 4.93 -15.57
N SER A 91 -5.95 4.38 -14.89
CA SER A 91 -7.36 4.74 -15.08
C SER A 91 -8.20 4.25 -13.91
N THR A 92 -9.42 4.76 -13.77
CA THR A 92 -10.40 4.26 -12.78
C THR A 92 -10.63 2.75 -12.93
N SER A 93 -10.63 2.23 -14.17
CA SER A 93 -10.75 0.78 -14.40
C SER A 93 -9.56 -0.01 -13.88
N ALA A 94 -8.33 0.53 -13.98
CA ALA A 94 -7.13 -0.10 -13.45
C ALA A 94 -7.14 -0.07 -11.92
N ALA A 95 -7.52 1.06 -11.32
CA ALA A 95 -7.69 1.19 -9.87
C ALA A 95 -8.70 0.16 -9.33
N ARG A 96 -9.85 -0.03 -10.01
CA ARG A 96 -10.86 -1.01 -9.62
C ARG A 96 -10.32 -2.45 -9.62
N ARG A 97 -9.52 -2.83 -10.62
CA ARG A 97 -8.85 -4.15 -10.65
C ARG A 97 -7.91 -4.33 -9.46
N ALA A 98 -7.12 -3.33 -9.12
CA ALA A 98 -6.28 -3.38 -7.92
C ALA A 98 -7.11 -3.57 -6.64
N GLN A 99 -8.26 -2.90 -6.51
CA GLN A 99 -9.16 -3.07 -5.36
C GLN A 99 -9.72 -4.49 -5.23
N GLU A 100 -10.00 -5.16 -6.35
CA GLU A 100 -10.44 -6.56 -6.36
C GLU A 100 -9.35 -7.49 -5.82
N GLU A 101 -8.11 -7.31 -6.26
CA GLU A 101 -6.97 -8.10 -5.76
C GLU A 101 -6.64 -7.80 -4.30
N ILE A 102 -6.74 -6.54 -3.86
CA ILE A 102 -6.59 -6.18 -2.44
C ILE A 102 -7.63 -6.91 -1.58
N SER A 103 -8.87 -7.01 -2.07
CA SER A 103 -9.94 -7.74 -1.36
C SER A 103 -9.59 -9.22 -1.18
N ARG A 104 -8.90 -9.80 -2.17
CA ARG A 104 -8.45 -11.20 -2.14
C ARG A 104 -7.20 -11.40 -1.29
N ALA A 105 -6.28 -10.44 -1.26
CA ALA A 105 -4.99 -10.54 -0.57
C ALA A 105 -5.10 -10.27 0.95
N LEU A 106 -5.96 -9.35 1.37
CA LEU A 106 -5.99 -8.88 2.76
C LEU A 106 -6.94 -9.71 3.64
N ARG A 107 -6.47 -10.09 4.83
CA ARG A 107 -7.24 -10.79 5.88
C ARG A 107 -7.00 -10.09 7.23
N PRO A 108 -7.56 -8.88 7.42
CA PRO A 108 -7.35 -8.11 8.64
C PRO A 108 -8.06 -8.74 9.85
N ILE A 109 -7.57 -8.42 11.04
CA ILE A 109 -8.24 -8.74 12.31
C ILE A 109 -9.22 -7.63 12.71
N SER A 110 -10.14 -7.95 13.62
CA SER A 110 -10.95 -6.97 14.34
C SER A 110 -10.31 -6.63 15.69
N ASP A 111 -10.31 -5.36 16.06
CA ASP A 111 -9.93 -4.89 17.40
C ASP A 111 -10.69 -3.59 17.77
N TYR A 112 -10.32 -2.96 18.89
CA TYR A 112 -10.96 -1.71 19.33
C TYR A 112 -10.75 -0.51 18.40
N ARG A 113 -9.79 -0.56 17.46
CA ARG A 113 -9.52 0.50 16.48
C ARG A 113 -10.38 0.36 15.22
N GLY A 114 -10.85 -0.84 14.92
CA GLY A 114 -11.76 -1.09 13.80
C GLY A 114 -11.94 -2.58 13.53
N SER A 115 -13.09 -2.91 12.95
CA SER A 115 -13.38 -4.28 12.51
C SER A 115 -12.53 -4.68 11.29
N ALA A 116 -12.43 -5.98 11.05
CA ALA A 116 -11.80 -6.54 9.86
C ALA A 116 -12.44 -6.00 8.57
N GLU A 117 -13.77 -5.93 8.52
CA GLU A 117 -14.54 -5.43 7.37
C GLU A 117 -14.23 -3.96 7.11
N TYR A 118 -14.18 -3.15 8.18
CA TYR A 118 -13.83 -1.73 8.08
C TYR A 118 -12.40 -1.54 7.57
N ARG A 119 -11.44 -2.30 8.09
CA ARG A 119 -10.04 -2.26 7.62
C ARG A 119 -9.92 -2.65 6.14
N LEU A 120 -10.65 -3.68 5.71
CA LEU A 120 -10.65 -4.13 4.33
C LEU A 120 -11.28 -3.08 3.39
N ALA A 121 -12.40 -2.49 3.80
CA ALA A 121 -13.05 -1.42 3.06
C ALA A 121 -12.13 -0.20 2.92
N LEU A 122 -11.48 0.24 4.01
CA LEU A 122 -10.51 1.32 3.98
C LEU A 122 -9.35 1.04 3.01
N ALA A 123 -8.75 -0.14 3.06
CA ALA A 123 -7.62 -0.48 2.18
C ALA A 123 -7.98 -0.35 0.69
N ARG A 124 -9.21 -0.71 0.31
CA ARG A 124 -9.74 -0.54 -1.06
C ARG A 124 -10.02 0.92 -1.40
N SER A 125 -10.71 1.65 -0.52
CA SER A 125 -11.05 3.06 -0.74
C SER A 125 -9.81 3.95 -0.84
N LEU A 126 -8.71 3.59 -0.18
CA LEU A 126 -7.45 4.32 -0.30
C LEU A 126 -6.81 4.22 -1.70
N VAL A 127 -7.04 3.13 -2.43
CA VAL A 127 -6.63 3.03 -3.85
C VAL A 127 -7.48 3.91 -4.74
N GLU A 128 -8.78 3.98 -4.47
CA GLU A 128 -9.67 4.88 -5.20
C GLU A 128 -9.30 6.33 -4.95
N LYS A 129 -9.07 6.72 -3.70
CA LYS A 129 -8.57 8.05 -3.36
C LYS A 129 -7.27 8.37 -4.08
N PHE A 130 -6.32 7.43 -4.10
CA PHE A 130 -5.07 7.59 -4.82
C PHE A 130 -5.26 7.75 -6.32
N ALA A 131 -6.18 7.00 -6.92
CA ALA A 131 -6.53 7.16 -8.32
C ALA A 131 -7.11 8.56 -8.60
N TRP A 132 -8.05 9.03 -7.77
CA TRP A 132 -8.59 10.38 -7.88
C TRP A 132 -7.50 11.46 -7.81
N GLU A 133 -6.58 11.35 -6.85
CA GLU A 133 -5.50 12.33 -6.68
C GLU A 133 -4.46 12.30 -7.81
N THR A 134 -4.31 11.19 -8.54
CA THR A 134 -3.21 11.02 -9.51
C THR A 134 -3.65 10.95 -10.96
N LEU A 135 -4.93 10.64 -11.25
CA LEU A 135 -5.42 10.58 -12.62
C LEU A 135 -5.49 11.95 -13.27
N GLU A 136 -5.84 13.00 -12.50
CA GLU A 136 -5.78 14.38 -13.00
C GLU A 136 -4.34 14.83 -13.24
N GLU A 137 -3.40 14.42 -12.40
CA GLU A 137 -1.97 14.73 -12.54
C GLU A 137 -1.30 13.95 -13.68
N ALA A 138 -1.87 12.81 -14.09
CA ALA A 138 -1.36 11.92 -15.13
C ALA A 138 -2.00 12.13 -16.52
N ALA A 139 -3.00 13.01 -16.63
CA ALA A 139 -3.68 13.36 -17.87
C ALA A 139 -2.89 14.38 -18.68
#